data_AF-A0A662SL91-F1
#
_entry.id   AF-A0A662SL91-F1
#
_cell.length_a   1.000
_cell.length_b   1.000
_cell.length_c   1.000
_cell.angle_alpha   90.00
_cell.angle_beta   90.00
_cell.angle_gamma   90.00
#
_symmetry.space_group_name_H-M   'P 1'
#
loop_
_entity.id
_entity.type
_entity.pdbx_description
1 polymer ?
#
loop_
_entity_poly.entity_id
_entity_poly.type
_entity_poly.pdbx_seq_one_letter_code
_entity_poly.pdbx_strand_id
1 'polypeptide(L)'
;MSEEKFEVEVEAPLYPTESKEAVIRAILNIVPAETEEIKTTEGNPPFLKLKKRGHEALTKIRRLLREERILDTARDMLISSLKRSGVMTLLLHKQAAYVGELRLCSSEDESPLGVIRVKFSFKGDTSLFLDWLAPKTVSGRVPKEVEIHELIGPETS
;
A
#
# COMPACT_ATOMS: atom_id res chain seq x y z
N MET A 1 -4.10 -20.02 -7.08
CA MET A 1 -3.57 -20.28 -5.71
C MET A 1 -2.58 -19.21 -5.23
N SER A 2 -1.82 -18.55 -6.13
CA SER A 2 -0.93 -17.42 -5.80
C SER A 2 -1.68 -16.11 -5.47
N GLU A 3 -2.79 -15.83 -6.16
CA GLU A 3 -3.60 -14.62 -5.94
C GLU A 3 -4.13 -14.50 -4.51
N GLU A 4 -4.46 -15.62 -3.86
CA GLU A 4 -4.98 -15.63 -2.49
C GLU A 4 -3.94 -15.30 -1.43
N LYS A 5 -2.65 -15.31 -1.78
CA LYS A 5 -1.57 -15.01 -0.84
C LYS A 5 -1.47 -13.53 -0.57
N PHE A 6 -1.78 -12.68 -1.55
CA PHE A 6 -1.60 -11.23 -1.45
C PHE A 6 -2.95 -10.56 -1.40
N GLU A 7 -3.11 -9.63 -0.47
CA GLU A 7 -4.27 -8.77 -0.42
C GLU A 7 -3.84 -7.36 0.03
N VAL A 8 -4.35 -6.36 -0.70
CA VAL A 8 -4.23 -4.95 -0.34
C VAL A 8 -5.60 -4.35 -0.17
N GLU A 9 -5.79 -3.62 0.93
CA GLU A 9 -6.96 -2.80 1.18
C GLU A 9 -6.53 -1.35 1.31
N VAL A 10 -7.13 -0.47 0.52
CA VAL A 10 -6.88 0.97 0.55
C VAL A 10 -8.16 1.66 0.98
N GLU A 11 -8.07 2.57 1.94
CA GLU A 11 -9.19 3.42 2.34
C GLU A 11 -8.76 4.89 2.49
N ALA A 12 -9.60 5.81 2.04
CA ALA A 12 -9.40 7.24 2.17
C ALA A 12 -10.72 7.94 2.50
N PRO A 13 -10.75 8.91 3.43
CA PRO A 13 -11.96 9.67 3.72
C PRO A 13 -12.31 10.56 2.53
N LEU A 14 -13.61 10.76 2.31
CA LEU A 14 -14.17 11.69 1.33
C LEU A 14 -14.94 12.78 2.07
N TYR A 15 -14.32 13.96 2.21
CA TYR A 15 -14.97 15.10 2.84
C TYR A 15 -15.92 15.82 1.88
N PRO A 16 -16.95 16.54 2.37
CA PRO A 16 -17.94 17.21 1.54
C PRO A 16 -17.38 18.23 0.53
N THR A 17 -16.21 18.81 0.83
CA THR A 17 -15.55 19.80 -0.01
C THR A 17 -14.59 19.19 -1.03
N GLU A 18 -14.40 17.87 -1.02
CA GLU A 18 -13.50 17.16 -1.93
C GLU A 18 -14.24 16.61 -3.15
N SER A 19 -13.56 16.59 -4.30
CA SER A 19 -14.03 15.83 -5.47
C SER A 19 -13.79 14.34 -5.23
N LYS A 20 -14.84 13.54 -5.43
CA LYS A 20 -14.75 12.07 -5.38
C LYS A 20 -13.74 11.54 -6.39
N GLU A 21 -13.72 12.11 -7.59
CA GLU A 21 -12.81 11.77 -8.68
C GLU A 21 -11.35 12.05 -8.30
N ALA A 22 -11.09 13.14 -7.57
CA ALA A 22 -9.75 13.45 -7.08
C ALA A 22 -9.27 12.42 -6.04
N VAL A 23 -10.13 12.00 -5.10
CA VAL A 23 -9.78 10.96 -4.12
C VAL A 23 -9.58 9.60 -4.81
N ILE A 24 -10.42 9.26 -5.79
CA ILE A 24 -10.26 8.07 -6.64
C ILE A 24 -8.90 8.08 -7.33
N ARG A 25 -8.55 9.20 -7.99
CA ARG A 25 -7.25 9.37 -8.64
C ARG A 25 -6.10 9.16 -7.66
N ALA A 26 -6.20 9.70 -6.44
CA ALA A 26 -5.18 9.52 -5.41
C ALA A 26 -5.02 8.03 -5.04
N ILE A 27 -6.10 7.26 -4.92
CA ILE A 27 -6.05 5.81 -4.68
C ILE A 27 -5.42 5.07 -5.87
N LEU A 28 -5.86 5.37 -7.10
CA LEU A 28 -5.37 4.75 -8.33
C LEU A 28 -3.90 5.07 -8.62
N ASN A 29 -3.39 6.19 -8.08
CA ASN A 29 -1.97 6.52 -8.12
C ASN A 29 -1.11 5.60 -7.25
N ILE A 30 -1.69 4.89 -6.29
CA ILE A 30 -0.97 3.99 -5.38
C ILE A 30 -1.15 2.52 -5.77
N VAL A 31 -2.37 2.12 -6.14
CA VAL A 31 -2.73 0.73 -6.47
C VAL A 31 -3.36 0.67 -7.87
N PRO A 32 -2.89 -0.23 -8.77
CA PRO A 32 -3.47 -0.36 -10.11
C PRO A 32 -4.86 -1.02 -10.02
N ALA A 33 -5.88 -0.24 -10.37
CA ALA A 33 -7.28 -0.65 -10.36
C ALA A 33 -8.11 0.18 -11.33
N GLU A 34 -9.34 -0.27 -11.59
CA GLU A 34 -10.36 0.48 -12.28
C GLU A 34 -11.22 1.28 -11.30
N THR A 35 -11.84 2.36 -11.80
CA THR A 35 -12.65 3.27 -10.97
C THR A 35 -13.82 2.55 -10.32
N GLU A 36 -14.43 1.61 -11.05
CA GLU A 36 -15.59 0.83 -10.65
C GLU A 36 -15.27 -0.17 -9.53
N GLU A 37 -13.99 -0.51 -9.32
CA GLU A 37 -13.54 -1.35 -8.20
C GLU A 37 -13.58 -0.59 -6.86
N ILE A 38 -13.62 0.75 -6.89
CA ILE A 38 -13.60 1.59 -5.69
C ILE A 38 -15.02 1.83 -5.19
N LYS A 39 -15.29 1.36 -3.97
CA LYS A 39 -16.60 1.45 -3.33
C LYS A 39 -16.64 2.62 -2.35
N THR A 40 -17.78 3.29 -2.29
CA THR A 40 -18.06 4.25 -1.22
C THR A 40 -18.70 3.51 -0.05
N THR A 41 -18.19 3.69 1.17
CA THR A 41 -18.82 3.17 2.38
C THR A 41 -19.60 4.26 3.10
N GLU A 42 -20.62 3.84 3.83
CA GLU A 42 -21.37 4.72 4.75
C GLU A 42 -20.47 5.19 5.91
N GLY A 43 -20.77 6.37 6.46
CA GLY A 43 -20.01 7.01 7.53
C GLY A 43 -20.09 8.55 7.48
N ASN A 44 -19.56 9.21 8.50
CA ASN A 44 -19.40 10.67 8.53
C ASN A 44 -17.96 11.04 9.00
N PRO A 45 -17.03 11.34 8.07
CA PRO A 45 -17.20 11.32 6.61
C PRO A 45 -17.30 9.89 6.05
N PRO A 46 -17.87 9.70 4.85
CA PRO A 46 -17.77 8.44 4.12
C PRO A 46 -16.32 8.15 3.71
N PHE A 47 -16.03 6.89 3.36
CA PHE A 47 -14.73 6.47 2.85
C PHE A 47 -14.85 5.90 1.44
N LEU A 48 -13.82 6.12 0.62
CA LEU A 48 -13.59 5.35 -0.59
C LEU A 48 -12.68 4.18 -0.27
N LYS A 49 -13.08 2.97 -0.65
CA LYS A 49 -12.37 1.73 -0.35
C LYS A 49 -12.11 0.90 -1.60
N LEU A 50 -10.89 0.43 -1.73
CA LEU A 50 -10.45 -0.53 -2.73
C LEU A 50 -9.89 -1.77 -2.03
N LYS A 51 -10.25 -2.95 -2.50
CA LYS A 51 -9.68 -4.20 -2.03
C LYS A 51 -9.29 -5.05 -3.23
N LYS A 52 -8.00 -5.37 -3.37
CA LYS A 52 -7.49 -6.22 -4.45
C LYS A 52 -6.67 -7.38 -3.91
N ARG A 53 -6.72 -8.48 -4.65
CA ARG A 53 -5.89 -9.67 -4.44
C ARG A 53 -4.82 -9.74 -5.52
N GLY A 54 -3.81 -10.58 -5.29
CA GLY A 54 -2.71 -10.74 -6.23
C GLY A 54 -1.56 -9.76 -6.00
N HIS A 55 -0.38 -10.17 -6.43
CA HIS A 55 0.85 -9.42 -6.26
C HIS A 55 0.94 -8.23 -7.23
N GLU A 56 0.21 -8.31 -8.34
CA GLU A 56 0.05 -7.27 -9.36
C GLU A 56 -0.50 -5.98 -8.74
N ALA A 57 -1.41 -6.11 -7.75
CA ALA A 57 -1.96 -4.98 -7.00
C ALA A 57 -0.92 -4.22 -6.18
N LEU A 58 0.24 -4.82 -5.90
CA LEU A 58 1.33 -4.22 -5.13
C LEU A 58 2.46 -3.66 -6.01
N THR A 59 2.43 -3.90 -7.32
CA THR A 59 3.52 -3.52 -8.25
C THR A 59 3.79 -2.01 -8.26
N LYS A 60 2.72 -1.20 -8.27
CA LYS A 60 2.82 0.26 -8.33
C LYS A 60 3.41 0.85 -7.05
N ILE A 61 2.89 0.46 -5.89
CA ILE A 61 3.45 0.90 -4.60
C ILE A 61 4.89 0.41 -4.41
N ARG A 62 5.20 -0.83 -4.79
CA ARG A 62 6.56 -1.40 -4.74
C ARG A 62 7.55 -0.57 -5.57
N ARG A 63 7.14 -0.11 -6.76
CA ARG A 63 7.93 0.77 -7.61
C ARG A 63 8.11 2.16 -6.98
N LEU A 64 7.03 2.77 -6.50
CA LEU A 64 7.07 4.11 -5.90
C LEU A 64 7.98 4.19 -4.67
N LEU A 65 7.97 3.16 -3.81
CA LEU A 65 8.88 3.09 -2.66
C LEU A 65 10.37 3.17 -3.05
N ARG A 66 10.73 2.61 -4.21
CA ARG A 66 12.10 2.65 -4.76
C ARG A 66 12.41 4.02 -5.38
N GLU A 67 11.49 4.56 -6.17
CA GLU A 67 11.65 5.85 -6.84
C GLU A 67 11.82 7.00 -5.84
N GLU A 68 11.04 6.99 -4.77
CA GLU A 68 11.09 8.01 -3.70
C GLU A 68 12.23 7.78 -2.69
N ARG A 69 12.97 6.67 -2.79
CA ARG A 69 14.09 6.29 -1.89
C ARG A 69 13.69 6.23 -0.40
N ILE A 70 12.51 5.72 -0.11
CA ILE A 70 11.91 5.64 1.24
C ILE A 70 11.75 4.19 1.75
N LEU A 71 12.52 3.26 1.19
CA LEU A 71 12.43 1.83 1.52
C LEU A 71 12.64 1.55 3.01
N ASP A 72 13.69 2.14 3.61
CA ASP A 72 14.00 1.90 5.03
C ASP A 72 12.90 2.46 5.94
N THR A 73 12.41 3.68 5.68
CA THR A 73 11.30 4.28 6.43
C THR A 73 10.01 3.47 6.29
N ALA A 74 9.65 3.07 5.06
CA ALA A 74 8.47 2.24 4.83
C ALA A 74 8.57 0.89 5.54
N ARG A 75 9.75 0.28 5.54
CA ARG A 75 10.00 -0.97 6.26
C ARG A 75 9.76 -0.82 7.76
N ASP A 76 10.33 0.21 8.38
CA ASP A 76 10.19 0.46 9.81
C ASP A 76 8.73 0.72 10.19
N MET A 77 7.99 1.46 9.36
CA MET A 77 6.55 1.69 9.55
C MET A 77 5.71 0.42 9.38
N LEU A 78 6.03 -0.44 8.41
CA LEU A 78 5.35 -1.73 8.24
C LEU A 78 5.59 -2.67 9.43
N ILE A 79 6.84 -2.74 9.91
CA ILE A 79 7.19 -3.56 11.08
C ILE A 79 6.48 -3.05 12.33
N SER A 80 6.51 -1.74 12.58
CA SER A 80 5.87 -1.14 13.77
C SER A 80 4.35 -1.23 13.75
N SER A 81 3.73 -1.26 12.56
CA SER A 81 2.27 -1.41 12.39
C SER A 81 1.79 -2.85 12.35
N LEU A 82 2.68 -3.85 12.37
CA LEU A 82 2.34 -5.26 12.26
C LEU A 82 1.43 -5.71 13.41
N LYS A 83 0.20 -6.08 13.07
CA LYS A 83 -0.78 -6.61 14.02
C LYS A 83 -0.60 -8.11 14.22
N ARG A 84 -1.13 -8.64 15.34
CA ARG A 84 -1.22 -10.10 15.60
C ARG A 84 -1.91 -10.88 14.47
N SER A 85 -2.79 -10.23 13.72
CA SER A 85 -3.47 -10.82 12.56
C SER A 85 -2.58 -10.94 11.32
N GLY A 86 -1.32 -10.47 11.35
CA GLY A 86 -0.43 -10.41 10.20
C GLY A 86 -0.65 -9.21 9.27
N VAL A 87 -1.58 -8.32 9.61
CA VAL A 87 -1.86 -7.11 8.81
C VAL A 87 -0.86 -6.01 9.15
N MET A 88 -0.23 -5.44 8.13
CA MET A 88 0.65 -4.27 8.23
C MET A 88 0.00 -3.06 7.57
N THR A 89 0.34 -1.85 7.98
CA THR A 89 -0.31 -0.63 7.51
C THR A 89 0.71 0.47 7.18
N LEU A 90 0.52 1.14 6.06
CA LEU A 90 1.12 2.44 5.77
C LEU A 90 0.04 3.52 5.73
N LEU A 91 0.40 4.71 6.18
CA LEU A 91 -0.40 5.92 5.99
C LEU A 91 0.31 6.78 4.95
N LEU A 92 -0.43 7.24 3.95
CA LEU A 92 0.09 8.04 2.86
C LEU A 92 -0.60 9.40 2.84
N HIS A 93 0.16 10.45 2.55
CA HIS A 93 -0.37 11.80 2.41
C HIS A 93 -1.31 11.88 1.20
N LYS A 94 -2.60 12.13 1.43
CA LYS A 94 -3.65 11.98 0.40
C LYS A 94 -3.47 12.94 -0.77
N GLN A 95 -3.06 14.18 -0.49
CA GLN A 95 -2.87 15.19 -1.53
C GLN A 95 -1.57 14.97 -2.33
N ALA A 96 -0.56 14.33 -1.72
CA ALA A 96 0.65 13.95 -2.45
C ALA A 96 0.34 12.79 -3.41
N ALA A 97 -0.44 11.82 -2.94
CA ALA A 97 -0.91 10.72 -3.78
C ALA A 97 -1.76 11.22 -4.96
N TYR A 98 -2.57 12.27 -4.82
CA TYR A 98 -3.31 12.88 -5.93
C TYR A 98 -2.40 13.34 -7.08
N VAL A 99 -1.25 13.93 -6.76
CA VAL A 99 -0.25 14.35 -7.76
C VAL A 99 0.72 13.25 -8.18
N GLY A 100 0.59 12.04 -7.60
CA GLY A 100 1.37 10.86 -7.97
C GLY A 100 2.64 10.62 -7.15
N GLU A 101 2.86 11.40 -6.08
CA GLU A 101 3.99 11.21 -5.16
C GLU A 101 3.60 10.28 -4.01
N LEU A 102 4.55 9.45 -3.56
CA LEU A 102 4.36 8.60 -2.39
C LEU A 102 5.05 9.20 -1.16
N ARG A 103 4.26 9.88 -0.32
CA ARG A 103 4.72 10.47 0.95
C ARG A 103 4.13 9.70 2.12
N LEU A 104 5.00 9.17 2.98
CA LEU A 104 4.61 8.45 4.20
C LEU A 104 4.18 9.46 5.28
N CYS A 105 3.13 9.12 6.02
CA CYS A 105 2.69 9.84 7.21
C CYS A 105 2.90 9.00 8.47
N SER A 106 3.47 9.57 9.52
CA SER A 106 3.67 8.92 10.82
C SER A 106 2.39 8.88 11.65
N SER A 107 1.43 9.76 11.36
CA SER A 107 0.14 9.86 12.04
C SER A 107 -0.97 10.34 11.08
N GLU A 108 -2.23 10.26 11.54
CA GLU A 108 -3.41 10.62 10.73
C GLU A 108 -3.51 12.14 10.44
N ASP A 109 -2.96 12.97 11.33
CA ASP A 109 -3.05 14.43 11.31
C ASP A 109 -2.02 15.10 10.38
N GLU A 110 -1.02 14.36 9.89
CA GLU A 110 -0.02 14.89 8.95
C GLU A 110 -0.58 15.13 7.54
N SER A 111 -1.78 14.65 7.24
CA SER A 111 -2.49 14.92 5.99
C SER A 111 -3.75 15.75 6.28
N PRO A 112 -3.84 17.03 5.86
CA PRO A 112 -4.90 17.95 6.27
C PRO A 112 -6.33 17.49 5.98
N LEU A 113 -6.51 16.67 4.95
CA LEU A 113 -7.80 16.08 4.57
C LEU A 113 -7.81 14.57 4.84
N GLY A 114 -7.09 14.13 5.86
CA GLY A 114 -6.92 12.72 6.20
C GLY A 114 -5.96 11.98 5.27
N VAL A 115 -5.47 10.84 5.73
CA VAL A 115 -4.51 10.00 5.01
C VAL A 115 -5.22 9.00 4.08
N ILE A 116 -4.47 8.46 3.13
CA ILE A 116 -4.80 7.18 2.49
C ILE A 116 -4.17 6.08 3.34
N ARG A 117 -5.00 5.21 3.92
CA ARG A 117 -4.53 4.04 4.67
C ARG A 117 -4.41 2.85 3.73
N VAL A 118 -3.21 2.27 3.66
CA VAL A 118 -2.94 1.06 2.86
C VAL A 118 -2.62 -0.08 3.80
N LYS A 119 -3.47 -1.10 3.81
CA LYS A 119 -3.31 -2.32 4.61
C LYS A 119 -2.84 -3.45 3.71
N PHE A 120 -1.80 -4.15 4.16
CA PHE A 120 -1.23 -5.30 3.47
C PHE A 120 -1.50 -6.55 4.29
N SER A 121 -1.98 -7.60 3.61
CA SER A 121 -2.08 -8.94 4.16
C SER A 121 -1.34 -9.91 3.25
N PHE A 122 -0.49 -10.75 3.85
CA PHE A 122 0.24 -11.79 3.13
C PHE A 122 0.09 -13.13 3.84
N LYS A 123 -0.31 -14.18 3.11
CA LYS A 123 -0.34 -15.56 3.60
C LYS A 123 0.98 -16.26 3.26
N GLY A 124 1.94 -16.18 4.18
CA GLY A 124 3.25 -16.80 4.05
C GLY A 124 4.25 -16.22 5.04
N ASP A 125 5.54 -16.29 4.69
CA ASP A 125 6.59 -15.66 5.48
C ASP A 125 6.50 -14.12 5.36
N THR A 126 6.14 -13.48 6.48
CA THR A 126 6.02 -12.01 6.55
C THR A 126 7.37 -11.31 6.39
N SER A 127 8.47 -11.91 6.87
CA SER A 127 9.81 -11.35 6.70
C SER A 127 10.19 -11.34 5.23
N LEU A 128 9.95 -12.44 4.52
CA LEU A 128 10.21 -12.51 3.08
C LEU A 128 9.36 -11.52 2.28
N PHE A 129 8.09 -11.34 2.67
CA PHE A 129 7.23 -10.33 2.07
C PHE A 129 7.73 -8.90 2.30
N LEU A 130 8.20 -8.59 3.51
CA LEU A 130 8.83 -7.30 3.81
C LEU A 130 10.10 -7.09 2.98
N ASP A 131 10.93 -8.12 2.81
CA ASP A 131 12.13 -8.06 1.98
C ASP A 131 11.82 -7.84 0.49
N TRP A 132 10.66 -8.29 0.03
CA TRP A 132 10.19 -8.05 -1.34
C TRP A 132 9.59 -6.64 -1.53
N LEU A 133 8.75 -6.21 -0.59
CA LEU A 133 8.03 -4.93 -0.69
C LEU A 133 8.94 -3.74 -0.35
N ALA A 134 9.63 -3.82 0.80
CA ALA A 134 10.47 -2.79 1.38
C ALA A 134 11.79 -3.39 1.93
N PRO A 135 12.70 -3.85 1.04
CA PRO A 135 14.02 -4.35 1.44
C PRO A 135 14.83 -3.29 2.19
N LYS A 136 15.68 -3.75 3.12
CA LYS A 136 16.71 -2.88 3.73
C LYS A 136 17.69 -2.41 2.66
N THR A 137 18.13 -1.17 2.78
CA THR A 137 19.15 -0.62 1.87
C THR A 137 20.52 -0.51 2.54
N VAL A 138 21.58 -0.60 1.73
CA VAL A 138 22.95 -0.24 2.13
C VAL A 138 23.40 0.87 1.19
N SER A 139 23.69 2.04 1.75
CA SER A 139 23.99 3.26 0.97
C SER A 139 22.90 3.60 -0.06
N GLY A 140 21.62 3.40 0.29
CA GLY A 140 20.47 3.70 -0.58
C GLY A 140 20.25 2.71 -1.72
N ARG A 141 20.94 1.57 -1.73
CA ARG A 141 20.77 0.50 -2.72
C ARG A 141 20.30 -0.78 -2.06
N VAL A 142 19.42 -1.51 -2.73
CA VAL A 142 18.98 -2.84 -2.30
C VAL A 142 20.09 -3.85 -2.62
N PRO A 143 20.73 -4.49 -1.63
CA PRO A 143 21.85 -5.40 -1.88
C PRO A 143 21.42 -6.69 -2.61
N LYS A 144 20.20 -7.17 -2.31
CA LYS A 144 19.57 -8.32 -2.95
C LYS A 144 18.07 -8.07 -3.05
N GLU A 145 17.53 -8.15 -4.26
CA GLU A 145 16.09 -8.15 -4.48
C GLU A 145 15.54 -9.56 -4.24
N VAL A 146 14.42 -9.63 -3.53
CA VAL A 146 13.60 -10.84 -3.48
C VAL A 146 12.70 -10.83 -4.70
N GLU A 147 12.63 -11.95 -5.39
CA GLU A 147 11.80 -12.14 -6.58
C GLU A 147 10.42 -12.70 -6.22
N ILE A 148 9.41 -12.41 -7.06
CA ILE A 148 8.04 -12.81 -6.74
C ILE A 148 7.85 -14.32 -6.60
N HIS A 149 8.60 -15.12 -7.38
CA HIS A 149 8.53 -16.59 -7.32
C HIS A 149 8.99 -17.14 -5.97
N GLU A 150 9.86 -16.41 -5.23
CA GLU A 150 10.29 -16.81 -3.88
C GLU A 150 9.13 -16.71 -2.87
N LEU A 151 8.15 -15.83 -3.10
CA LEU A 151 6.97 -15.66 -2.23
C LEU A 151 5.85 -16.65 -2.56
N ILE A 152 5.72 -16.98 -3.84
CA ILE A 152 4.66 -17.87 -4.33
C ILE A 152 5.04 -19.34 -4.07
N GLY A 153 6.34 -19.65 -3.95
CA GLY A 153 6.85 -21.02 -3.89
C GLY A 153 6.88 -21.65 -5.29
N PRO A 154 7.46 -22.85 -5.47
CA PRO A 154 7.35 -23.55 -6.75
C PRO A 154 5.86 -23.75 -7.05
N GLU A 155 5.43 -23.33 -8.24
CA GLU A 155 4.13 -23.74 -8.78
C GLU A 155 4.18 -25.26 -8.90
N THR A 156 3.55 -25.98 -7.96
CA THR A 156 3.38 -27.42 -8.10
C THR A 156 2.52 -27.61 -9.34
N SER A 157 3.16 -28.05 -10.43
CA SER A 157 2.50 -28.50 -11.67
C SER A 157 1.54 -29.64 -11.41
#